data_AF-A0A4V1UPU7-F1
#
_entry.id   AF-A0A4V1UPU7-F1
#
_cell.length_a   1.000
_cell.length_b   1.000
_cell.length_c   1.000
_cell.angle_alpha   90.00
_cell.angle_beta   90.00
_cell.angle_gamma   90.00
#
_symmetry.space_group_name_H-M   'P 1'
#
loop_
_entity.id
_entity.type
_entity.pdbx_description
1 polymer ?
#
loop_
_entity_poly.entity_id
_entity_poly.type
_entity_poly.pdbx_seq_one_letter_code
_entity_poly.pdbx_strand_id
1 'polypeptide(L)' 'MQLQQLFSKEFDEKLSDFRAEKVVDLMLRTLGPAIYNQGVQDARTHLQGKLDDLEGEVYADGDA' A
#
# COMPACT_ATOMS: atom_id res chain seq x y z
N MET A 1 18.22 -12.44 -1.80
CA MET A 1 17.02 -11.68 -1.38
C MET A 1 17.41 -10.26 -0.95
N GLN A 2 16.60 -9.22 -1.20
CA GLN A 2 16.93 -7.84 -0.81
C GLN A 2 17.11 -7.66 0.71
N LEU A 3 16.28 -8.34 1.51
CA LEU A 3 16.38 -8.33 2.97
C LEU A 3 17.75 -8.82 3.48
N GLN A 4 18.24 -9.96 2.95
CA GLN A 4 19.55 -10.49 3.34
C GLN A 4 20.69 -9.52 2.95
N GLN A 5 20.57 -8.83 1.80
CA GLN A 5 21.56 -7.84 1.38
C GLN A 5 21.56 -6.61 2.30
N LEU A 6 20.39 -6.12 2.70
CA LEU A 6 20.25 -5.06 3.68
C LEU A 6 20.95 -5.45 4.98
N PHE A 7 20.65 -6.64 5.52
CA PHE A 7 21.23 -7.08 6.78
C PHE A 7 22.75 -7.24 6.72
N SER A 8 23.25 -7.78 5.62
CA SER A 8 24.70 -7.93 5.47
C SER A 8 25.43 -6.61 5.27
N LYS A 9 24.79 -5.59 4.68
CA LYS A 9 25.44 -4.29 4.40
C LYS A 9 25.32 -3.31 5.56
N GLU A 10 24.13 -3.21 6.13
CA GLU A 10 23.80 -2.18 7.12
C GLU A 10 24.01 -2.67 8.55
N PHE A 11 23.93 -3.99 8.79
CA PHE A 11 24.00 -4.57 10.13
C PHE A 11 25.16 -5.57 10.31
N ASP A 12 26.00 -5.76 9.29
CA ASP A 12 27.09 -6.76 9.25
C ASP A 12 26.61 -8.19 9.63
N GLU A 13 25.34 -8.48 9.37
CA GLU A 13 24.70 -9.73 9.74
C GLU A 13 24.30 -10.54 8.49
N LYS A 14 24.81 -11.77 8.39
CA LYS A 14 24.36 -12.71 7.36
C LYS A 14 23.14 -13.49 7.84
N LEU A 15 21.99 -13.18 7.26
CA LEU A 15 20.78 -13.98 7.45
C LEU A 15 20.79 -15.22 6.56
N SER A 16 20.52 -16.39 7.16
CA SER A 16 20.17 -17.60 6.40
C SER A 16 18.81 -17.42 5.72
N ASP A 17 18.54 -18.23 4.70
CA ASP A 17 17.27 -18.18 3.97
C ASP A 17 16.08 -18.40 4.90
N PHE A 18 16.15 -19.39 5.80
CA PHE A 18 15.13 -19.66 6.81
C PHE A 18 14.86 -18.45 7.74
N ARG A 19 15.92 -17.76 8.20
CA ARG A 19 15.74 -16.58 9.05
C ARG A 19 15.12 -15.42 8.26
N ALA A 20 15.53 -15.23 7.01
CA ALA A 20 14.99 -14.19 6.15
C ALA A 20 13.50 -14.43 5.83
N GLU A 21 13.09 -15.68 5.58
CA GLU A 21 11.68 -16.06 5.44
C GLU A 21 10.87 -15.74 6.69
N LYS A 22 11.40 -16.06 7.88
CA LYS A 22 10.71 -15.76 9.16
C LYS A 22 10.50 -14.27 9.38
N VAL A 23 11.47 -13.44 9.02
CA VAL A 23 11.34 -11.98 9.11
C VAL A 23 10.24 -11.50 8.16
N VAL A 24 10.23 -11.95 6.91
CA VAL A 24 9.17 -11.56 5.95
C VAL A 24 7.79 -12.04 6.39
N ASP A 25 7.65 -13.29 6.85
CA ASP A 25 6.38 -13.83 7.37
C ASP A 25 5.84 -12.98 8.53
N LEU A 26 6.71 -12.56 9.46
CA LEU A 26 6.33 -11.68 10.56
C LEU A 26 5.89 -10.30 10.05
N MET A 27 6.65 -9.68 9.14
CA MET A 27 6.29 -8.37 8.58
C MET A 27 4.95 -8.42 7.83
N LEU A 28 4.71 -9.47 7.05
CA LEU A 28 3.44 -9.63 6.32
C LEU A 28 2.26 -9.83 7.27
N ARG A 29 2.41 -10.64 8.33
CA ARG A 29 1.34 -10.85 9.32
C ARG A 29 1.02 -9.61 10.13
N THR A 30 2.02 -8.77 10.42
CA THR A 30 1.86 -7.59 11.27
C THR A 30 1.44 -6.35 10.49
N LEU A 31 2.02 -6.12 9.31
CA LEU A 31 1.79 -4.91 8.52
C LEU A 31 0.82 -5.13 7.35
N GLY A 32 0.76 -6.35 6.80
CA GLY A 32 -0.03 -6.67 5.62
C GLY A 32 -1.51 -6.27 5.72
N PRO A 33 -2.24 -6.62 6.80
CA PRO A 33 -3.64 -6.23 6.95
C PRO A 33 -3.86 -4.71 6.97
N ALA A 34 -3.00 -3.97 7.68
CA ALA A 34 -3.10 -2.52 7.76
C ALA A 34 -2.85 -1.85 6.40
N ILE A 35 -1.79 -2.27 5.69
CA ILE A 35 -1.44 -1.75 4.37
C ILE A 35 -2.53 -2.08 3.36
N TYR A 36 -3.06 -3.32 3.37
CA TYR A 36 -4.13 -3.73 2.46
C TYR A 36 -5.39 -2.89 2.67
N ASN A 37 -5.83 -2.75 3.92
CA ASN A 37 -7.03 -1.96 4.25
C ASN A 37 -6.86 -0.50 3.85
N GLN A 38 -5.68 0.09 4.11
CA GLN A 38 -5.40 1.46 3.68
C GLN A 38 -5.46 1.58 2.15
N GLY A 39 -4.86 0.66 1.41
CA GLY A 39 -4.92 0.66 -0.06
C GLY A 39 -6.35 0.57 -0.61
N VAL A 40 -7.23 -0.21 0.05
CA VAL A 40 -8.66 -0.26 -0.30
C VAL A 40 -9.34 1.09 -0.05
N GLN A 41 -9.04 1.75 1.06
CA GLN A 41 -9.60 3.07 1.37
C GLN A 41 -9.10 4.16 0.43
N ASP A 42 -7.82 4.11 0.05
CA ASP A 42 -7.23 5.04 -0.91
C ASP A 42 -7.90 4.89 -2.28
N ALA A 43 -8.09 3.66 -2.74
CA ALA A 43 -8.81 3.38 -3.99
C ALA A 43 -10.26 3.87 -3.94
N ARG A 44 -10.97 3.62 -2.83
CA ARG A 44 -12.33 4.12 -2.62
C ARG A 44 -12.38 5.64 -2.68
N THR A 45 -11.48 6.32 -1.98
CA THR A 45 -11.42 7.78 -1.92
C THR A 45 -11.12 8.38 -3.30
N HIS A 46 -10.18 7.78 -4.04
CA HIS A 46 -9.87 8.22 -5.40
C HIS A 46 -11.05 8.08 -6.36
N LEU A 47 -11.80 6.98 -6.28
CA LEU A 47 -12.99 6.77 -7.10
C LEU A 47 -14.13 7.71 -6.70
N GLN A 48 -14.33 7.95 -5.41
CA GLN A 48 -15.36 8.87 -4.93
C GLN A 48 -15.12 10.29 -5.47
N GLY A 49 -13.89 10.80 -5.41
CA GLY A 49 -13.58 12.13 -5.95
C GLY A 49 -13.93 12.25 -7.43
N LYS A 50 -13.69 11.20 -8.24
CA LYS A 50 -14.09 11.20 -9.66
C LYS A 50 -15.61 11.19 -9.86
N LEU A 51 -16.35 10.54 -8.97
CA LEU A 51 -17.82 10.54 -9.05
C LEU A 51 -18.37 11.91 -8.68
N ASP A 52 -17.82 12.54 -7.64
CA ASP A 52 -18.20 13.89 -7.22
C ASP A 52 -17.93 14.92 -8.35
N ASP A 53 -16.80 14.79 -9.06
CA ASP A 53 -16.48 15.61 -10.23
C ASP A 53 -17.54 15.46 -11.35
N LEU A 54 -17.99 14.23 -11.62
CA LEU A 54 -19.03 13.97 -12.64
C LEU A 54 -20.40 14.54 -12.25
N GLU A 55 -20.74 14.57 -10.95
CA GLU A 55 -21.98 15.18 -10.47
C GLU A 55 -21.94 16.72 -10.55
N GLY A 56 -20.76 17.33 -10.38
CA GLY A 56 -20.56 18.78 -10.49
C GLY A 56 -20.70 19.33 -11.91
N GLU A 57 -20.40 18.52 -12.94
CA GLU A 57 -20.48 18.95 -14.35
C GLU A 57 -21.93 19.06 -14.90
N VAL A 58 -22.94 18.50 -14.22
CA VAL A 58 -24.34 18.43 -14.72
C VAL A 58 -25.17 19.70 -14.43
N TYR A 59 -24.64 20.71 -13.74
CA TYR A 59 -25.39 21.93 -13.37
C TYR A 59 -25.10 23.18 -14.22
N ALA A 60 -24.53 23.04 -15.43
CA ALA A 60 -24.13 24.21 -16.24
C ALA A 60 -25.10 24.64 -17.35
N ASP A 61 -26.03 23.80 -17.82
CA ASP A 61 -26.87 24.11 -19.00
C ASP A 61 -28.38 24.04 -18.72
N GLY A 62 -28.85 24.85 -17.75
CA GLY A 62 -30.26 24.89 -17.33
C GLY A 62 -30.98 26.22 -17.49
N ASP A 63 -30.32 27.32 -17.86
CA ASP A 63 -30.95 28.65 -17.94
C ASP A 63 -30.51 29.41 -19.21
N ALA A 64 -31.31 29.29 -20.28
CA ALA A 64 -31.33 30.20 -21.44
C ALA A 64 -32.78 30.41 -21.91
#